data_AF-A0A970WT77-F1
#
_entry.id   AF-A0A970WT77-F1
#
_cell.length_a   1.000
_cell.length_b   1.000
_cell.length_c   1.000
_cell.angle_alpha   90.00
_cell.angle_beta   90.00
_cell.angle_gamma   90.00
#
_symmetry.space_group_name_H-M   'P 1'
#
loop_
_entity.id
_entity.type
_entity.pdbx_description
1 polymer ?
#
loop_
_entity_poly.entity_id
_entity_poly.type
_entity_poly.pdbx_seq_one_letter_code
_entity_poly.pdbx_strand_id
1 'polypeptide(L)'
;MDDQMMGQFGRAPSWATYLAEPEPIPSHARPWENRMTTDTQPRTDRITRWLLVGIGIYSGLLVTLLNVVVLSSGKVKDRAIFLMADGLILFWIVIGGSVTPMLRRRLVPRLAAIPMNWRVRFVLFCTAMALLEEVITTTMTNLAPVFGTTPEEAHITASTNYLKVVCFHSVVVFVPMFIAWAWMLSRWDFSPLKVLLLFGITGCMAEASINPTSLIGGFWLFVYGLMVYLPACTVPGDRPAESPRWWHYPLAVVLPLIAAIPVVPVVILLRQCLGVELFPGT
;
A
#
# COMPACT_ATOMS: atom_id res chain seq x y z
N MET A 1 17.85 19.68 87.53
CA MET A 1 19.32 19.60 87.42
C MET A 1 19.64 18.57 86.35
N ASP A 2 19.19 18.77 85.12
CA ASP A 2 19.62 19.77 84.12
C ASP A 2 21.01 19.47 83.56
N ASP A 3 21.11 19.57 82.22
CA ASP A 3 22.31 19.47 81.36
C ASP A 3 22.63 18.16 80.64
N GLN A 4 21.69 17.57 79.88
CA GLN A 4 22.03 16.76 78.69
C GLN A 4 20.98 16.84 77.56
N MET A 5 20.49 18.04 77.22
CA MET A 5 19.54 18.24 76.11
C MET A 5 19.90 19.46 75.24
N MET A 6 21.15 19.59 74.80
CA MET A 6 21.53 20.54 73.74
C MET A 6 22.78 20.06 73.00
N GLY A 7 22.58 19.28 71.94
CA GLY A 7 23.65 18.78 71.08
C GLY A 7 23.26 18.83 69.60
N GLN A 8 23.71 19.90 68.93
CA GLN A 8 23.92 20.01 67.49
C GLN A 8 22.67 20.22 66.60
N PHE A 9 22.19 21.46 66.58
CA PHE A 9 21.69 22.07 65.35
C PHE A 9 22.79 21.99 64.27
N GLY A 10 22.49 21.25 63.19
CA GLY A 10 23.40 21.08 62.06
C GLY A 10 23.78 22.40 61.41
N ARG A 11 25.06 22.55 61.05
CA ARG A 11 25.56 23.68 60.26
C ARG A 11 24.80 23.76 58.94
N ALA A 12 24.32 24.95 58.59
CA ALA A 12 23.87 25.23 57.24
C ALA A 12 25.04 25.00 56.26
N PRO A 13 24.81 24.34 55.11
CA PRO A 13 25.86 24.08 54.13
C PRO A 13 26.44 25.39 53.60
N SER A 14 27.77 25.44 53.46
CA SER A 14 28.47 26.63 52.97
C SER A 14 28.09 26.90 51.51
N TRP A 15 28.13 28.16 51.09
CA TRP A 15 27.88 28.59 49.71
C TRP A 15 28.75 27.87 48.66
N ALA A 16 29.87 27.26 49.08
CA ALA A 16 30.76 26.48 48.22
C ALA A 16 30.09 25.19 47.69
N THR A 17 29.10 24.64 48.39
CA THR A 17 28.34 23.46 47.93
C THR A 17 27.40 23.75 46.76
N TYR A 18 27.04 25.03 46.53
CA TYR A 18 26.20 25.43 45.39
C TYR A 18 26.99 25.70 44.10
N LEU A 19 28.33 25.75 44.19
CA LEU A 19 29.23 26.01 43.05
C LEU A 19 29.99 24.75 42.59
N ALA A 20 29.78 23.61 43.24
CA ALA A 20 30.31 22.35 42.74
C ALA A 20 29.49 21.92 41.52
N GLU A 21 30.16 21.71 40.38
CA GLU A 21 29.52 21.08 39.23
C GLU A 21 28.93 19.74 39.67
N PRO A 22 27.67 19.42 39.28
CA PRO A 22 27.05 18.17 39.68
C PRO A 22 27.89 17.00 39.15
N GLU A 23 28.15 16.00 40.01
CA GLU A 23 28.83 14.79 39.58
C GLU A 23 28.14 14.19 38.34
N PRO A 24 28.91 13.72 37.34
CA PRO A 24 28.34 13.14 36.14
C PRO A 24 27.48 11.94 36.53
N ILE A 25 26.18 12.04 36.23
CA ILE A 25 25.21 10.98 36.47
C ILE A 25 25.72 9.69 35.79
N PRO A 26 25.86 8.57 36.53
CA PRO A 26 26.31 7.30 35.95
C PRO A 26 25.43 6.92 34.75
N SER A 27 26.03 6.48 33.65
CA SER A 27 25.37 6.21 32.36
C SER A 27 24.19 5.24 32.42
N HIS A 28 24.07 4.49 33.51
CA HIS A 28 23.02 3.51 33.79
C HIS A 28 21.74 4.14 34.40
N ALA A 29 21.80 5.39 34.87
CA ALA A 29 20.69 6.07 35.54
C ALA A 29 19.82 6.94 34.61
N ARG A 30 19.98 6.84 33.28
CA ARG A 30 19.15 7.54 32.29
C ARG A 30 18.32 6.56 31.43
N PRO A 31 17.19 6.03 31.94
CA PRO A 31 16.32 5.13 31.17
C PRO A 31 15.64 5.79 29.96
N TRP A 32 15.73 7.11 29.84
CA TRP A 32 15.13 7.90 28.76
C TRP A 32 16.11 8.19 27.61
N GLU A 33 17.42 8.10 27.84
CA GLU A 33 18.43 8.36 26.80
C GLU A 33 18.56 7.17 25.83
N ASN A 34 18.36 5.96 26.33
CA ASN A 34 18.15 4.77 25.49
C ASN A 34 16.80 4.74 24.77
N ARG A 35 15.89 5.68 25.07
CA ARG A 35 14.54 5.74 24.49
C ARG A 35 14.46 6.66 23.26
N MET A 36 15.50 7.44 22.98
CA MET A 36 15.61 8.31 21.79
C MET A 36 16.53 7.74 20.70
N THR A 37 17.12 6.56 20.88
CA THR A 37 17.98 5.90 19.89
C THR A 37 17.32 4.70 19.22
N THR A 38 15.99 4.58 19.24
CA THR A 38 15.30 3.84 18.18
C THR A 38 15.25 4.69 16.92
N ASP A 39 16.44 4.98 16.38
CA ASP A 39 16.59 5.18 14.96
C ASP A 39 16.15 3.85 14.34
N THR A 40 14.87 3.76 13.96
CA THR A 40 14.35 2.72 13.07
C THR A 40 15.06 2.86 11.73
N GLN A 41 16.32 2.45 11.70
CA GLN A 41 17.08 2.20 10.49
C GLN A 41 16.17 1.31 9.62
N PRO A 42 15.73 1.78 8.44
CA PRO A 42 14.88 0.97 7.59
C PRO A 42 15.69 -0.27 7.22
N ARG A 43 15.28 -1.44 7.73
CA ARG A 43 15.91 -2.73 7.42
C ARG A 43 16.02 -2.83 5.91
N THR A 44 17.24 -2.80 5.39
CA THR A 44 17.48 -2.57 3.96
C THR A 44 16.97 -3.76 3.15
N ASP A 45 15.76 -3.68 2.59
CA ASP A 45 15.24 -4.66 1.64
C ASP A 45 15.87 -4.47 0.26
N ARG A 46 17.20 -4.57 0.21
CA ARG A 46 17.99 -4.36 -1.00
C ARG A 46 17.53 -5.29 -2.12
N ILE A 47 17.29 -6.57 -1.80
CA ILE A 47 16.83 -7.57 -2.77
C ILE A 47 15.47 -7.19 -3.35
N THR A 48 14.47 -6.94 -2.49
CA THR A 48 13.12 -6.54 -2.93
C THR A 48 13.16 -5.28 -3.78
N ARG A 49 13.97 -4.29 -3.40
CA ARG A 49 14.16 -3.07 -4.21
C ARG A 49 14.71 -3.39 -5.59
N TRP A 50 15.76 -4.21 -5.71
CA TRP A 50 16.33 -4.58 -7.01
C TRP A 50 15.37 -5.43 -7.85
N LEU A 51 14.59 -6.31 -7.23
CA LEU A 51 13.52 -7.05 -7.92
C LEU A 51 12.49 -6.08 -8.50
N LEU A 52 12.01 -5.12 -7.72
CA LEU A 52 11.06 -4.11 -8.20
C LEU A 52 11.65 -3.27 -9.34
N VAL A 53 12.93 -2.86 -9.24
CA VAL A 53 13.60 -2.16 -10.35
C VAL A 53 13.67 -3.02 -11.60
N GLY A 54 14.07 -4.29 -11.47
CA GLY A 54 14.14 -5.24 -12.59
C GLY A 54 12.79 -5.46 -13.25
N ILE A 55 11.72 -5.65 -12.47
CA ILE A 55 10.35 -5.81 -12.98
C ILE A 55 9.88 -4.51 -13.63
N GLY A 56 10.23 -3.34 -13.09
CA GLY A 56 9.94 -2.04 -13.69
C GLY A 56 10.59 -1.86 -15.06
N ILE A 57 11.87 -2.19 -15.18
CA ILE A 57 12.61 -2.14 -16.46
C ILE A 57 12.00 -3.13 -17.46
N TYR A 58 11.76 -4.37 -17.05
CA TYR A 58 11.11 -5.39 -17.89
C TYR A 58 9.75 -4.91 -18.40
N SER A 59 8.90 -4.39 -17.51
CA SER A 59 7.56 -3.91 -17.86
C SER A 59 7.63 -2.73 -18.83
N GLY A 60 8.55 -1.77 -18.60
CA GLY A 60 8.74 -0.63 -19.49
C GLY A 60 9.21 -1.03 -20.89
N LEU A 61 10.17 -1.95 -20.99
CA LEU A 61 10.65 -2.46 -22.27
C LEU A 61 9.56 -3.23 -23.03
N LEU A 62 8.83 -4.09 -22.32
CA LEU A 62 7.74 -4.87 -22.90
C LEU A 62 6.60 -3.98 -23.39
N VAL A 63 6.11 -3.06 -22.57
CA VAL A 63 5.04 -2.12 -22.95
C VAL A 63 5.47 -1.30 -24.16
N THR A 64 6.72 -0.81 -24.18
CA THR A 64 7.26 -0.10 -25.34
C THR A 64 7.25 -0.97 -26.60
N LEU A 65 7.72 -2.22 -26.52
CA LEU A 65 7.71 -3.15 -27.65
C LEU A 65 6.29 -3.44 -28.15
N LEU A 66 5.37 -3.73 -27.24
CA LEU A 66 3.97 -4.01 -27.59
C LEU A 66 3.31 -2.80 -28.23
N ASN A 67 3.60 -1.58 -27.74
CA ASN A 67 3.09 -0.36 -28.36
C ASN A 67 3.58 -0.21 -29.80
N VAL A 68 4.86 -0.45 -30.10
CA VAL A 68 5.36 -0.40 -31.49
C VAL A 68 4.59 -1.39 -32.40
N VAL A 69 4.35 -2.60 -31.91
CA VAL A 69 3.63 -3.64 -32.68
C VAL A 69 2.14 -3.31 -32.85
N VAL A 70 1.46 -2.91 -31.78
CA VAL A 70 0.01 -2.67 -31.80
C VAL A 70 -0.33 -1.40 -32.55
N LEU A 71 0.43 -0.32 -32.34
CA LEU A 71 0.20 0.96 -33.04
C LEU A 71 0.40 0.85 -34.55
N SER A 72 1.21 -0.11 -35.01
CA SER A 72 1.42 -0.40 -36.44
C SER A 72 0.46 -1.43 -37.04
N SER A 73 -0.33 -2.14 -36.21
CA SER A 73 -1.16 -3.28 -36.65
C SER A 73 -2.46 -2.93 -37.37
N GLY A 74 -2.83 -1.64 -37.45
CA GLY A 74 -4.11 -1.17 -38.02
C GLY A 74 -5.35 -1.52 -37.18
N LYS A 75 -5.20 -2.27 -36.08
CA LYS A 75 -6.31 -2.69 -35.20
C LYS A 75 -6.70 -1.57 -34.23
N VAL A 76 -7.75 -0.84 -34.59
CA VAL A 76 -8.21 0.34 -33.83
C VAL A 76 -8.59 0.01 -32.39
N LYS A 77 -9.33 -1.09 -32.17
CA LYS A 77 -9.73 -1.56 -30.83
C LYS A 77 -8.52 -1.85 -29.95
N ASP A 78 -7.59 -2.69 -30.42
CA ASP A 78 -6.40 -3.06 -29.66
C ASP A 78 -5.55 -1.83 -29.36
N ARG A 79 -5.39 -0.93 -30.34
CA ARG A 79 -4.69 0.34 -30.15
C ARG A 79 -5.30 1.18 -29.03
N ALA A 80 -6.62 1.32 -29.00
CA ALA A 80 -7.29 2.10 -27.96
C ALA A 80 -7.10 1.48 -26.57
N ILE A 81 -7.20 0.15 -26.44
CA ILE A 81 -6.94 -0.57 -25.18
C ILE A 81 -5.52 -0.30 -24.69
N PHE A 82 -4.52 -0.38 -25.58
CA PHE A 82 -3.13 -0.10 -25.23
C PHE A 82 -2.90 1.36 -24.83
N LEU A 83 -3.46 2.33 -25.54
CA LEU A 83 -3.34 3.75 -25.19
C LEU A 83 -4.04 4.08 -23.85
N MET A 84 -5.17 3.44 -23.54
CA MET A 84 -5.82 3.56 -22.24
C MET A 84 -4.95 2.95 -21.13
N ALA A 85 -4.35 1.78 -21.37
CA ALA A 85 -3.42 1.15 -20.43
C ALA A 85 -2.16 2.01 -20.21
N ASP A 86 -1.62 2.62 -21.26
CA ASP A 86 -0.51 3.58 -21.17
C ASP A 86 -0.88 4.79 -20.31
N GLY A 87 -2.12 5.29 -20.44
CA GLY A 87 -2.66 6.34 -19.58
C GLY A 87 -2.64 5.92 -18.10
N LEU A 88 -3.11 4.70 -17.79
CA LEU A 88 -3.03 4.15 -16.43
C LEU A 88 -1.58 4.04 -15.95
N ILE A 89 -0.67 3.52 -16.78
CA ILE A 89 0.77 3.44 -16.45
C ILE A 89 1.34 4.82 -16.15
N LEU A 90 1.05 5.81 -16.98
CA LEU A 90 1.55 7.18 -16.80
C LEU A 90 1.02 7.81 -15.52
N PHE A 91 -0.30 7.84 -15.32
CA PHE A 91 -0.90 8.58 -14.21
C PHE A 91 -0.76 7.87 -12.87
N TRP A 92 -0.97 6.55 -12.84
CA TRP A 92 -0.92 5.78 -11.59
C TRP A 92 0.49 5.33 -11.24
N ILE A 93 1.20 4.69 -12.18
CA ILE A 93 2.51 4.09 -11.88
C ILE A 93 3.60 5.15 -11.91
N VAL A 94 3.74 5.90 -13.00
CA VAL A 94 4.84 6.86 -13.16
C VAL A 94 4.61 8.08 -12.28
N ILE A 95 3.50 8.79 -12.45
CA ILE A 95 3.21 10.01 -11.66
C ILE A 95 2.90 9.62 -10.21
N GLY A 96 1.91 8.74 -9.98
CA GLY A 96 1.54 8.28 -8.64
C GLY A 96 2.71 7.64 -7.87
N GLY A 97 3.48 6.77 -8.51
CA GLY A 97 4.70 6.20 -7.92
C GLY A 97 5.78 7.25 -7.64
N SER A 98 5.98 8.25 -8.51
CA SER A 98 6.99 9.30 -8.32
C SER A 98 6.63 10.28 -7.20
N VAL A 99 5.34 10.56 -6.96
CA VAL A 99 4.91 11.41 -5.83
C VAL A 99 4.90 10.65 -4.50
N THR A 100 4.92 9.32 -4.53
CA THR A 100 4.83 8.48 -3.33
C THR A 100 5.91 8.77 -2.26
N PRO A 101 7.20 9.02 -2.58
CA PRO A 101 8.19 9.40 -1.56
C PRO A 101 7.85 10.71 -0.85
N MET A 102 7.29 11.69 -1.57
CA MET A 102 6.81 12.94 -0.98
C MET A 102 5.59 12.69 -0.10
N LEU A 103 4.60 11.95 -0.60
CA LEU A 103 3.40 11.57 0.16
C LEU A 103 3.76 10.77 1.41
N ARG A 104 4.74 9.87 1.33
CA ARG A 104 5.26 9.12 2.48
C ARG A 104 5.79 10.06 3.55
N ARG A 105 6.60 11.06 3.19
CA ARG A 105 7.14 12.03 4.17
C ARG A 105 6.07 12.92 4.79
N ARG A 106 5.03 13.30 4.03
CA ARG A 106 4.02 14.27 4.48
C ARG A 106 2.77 13.63 5.11
N LEU A 107 2.25 12.57 4.53
CA LEU A 107 0.99 11.94 4.94
C LEU A 107 1.18 10.89 6.02
N VAL A 108 2.23 10.06 5.95
CA VAL A 108 2.40 8.95 6.91
C VAL A 108 2.45 9.42 8.36
N PRO A 109 3.23 10.47 8.74
CA PRO A 109 3.22 10.95 10.12
C PRO A 109 1.85 11.44 10.58
N ARG A 110 1.12 12.14 9.69
CA ARG A 110 -0.21 12.69 9.98
C ARG A 110 -1.25 11.59 10.15
N LEU A 111 -1.27 10.61 9.24
CA LEU A 111 -2.18 9.47 9.31
C LEU A 111 -1.85 8.56 10.49
N ALA A 112 -0.56 8.38 10.80
CA ALA A 112 -0.10 7.60 11.94
C ALA A 112 -0.58 8.18 13.29
N ALA A 113 -0.68 9.51 13.38
CA ALA A 113 -1.13 10.22 14.57
C ALA A 113 -2.65 10.17 14.83
N ILE A 114 -3.45 9.75 13.85
CA ILE A 114 -4.91 9.60 14.05
C ILE A 114 -5.16 8.53 15.12
N PRO A 115 -5.94 8.80 16.18
CA PRO A 115 -6.22 7.87 17.27
C PRO A 115 -7.26 6.81 16.85
N MET A 116 -6.93 6.06 15.81
CA MET A 116 -7.73 4.97 15.26
C MET A 116 -6.90 3.69 15.26
N ASN A 117 -7.56 2.54 15.41
CA ASN A 117 -6.90 1.24 15.27
C ASN A 117 -6.16 1.17 13.92
N TRP A 118 -4.85 0.93 13.96
CA TRP A 118 -4.00 0.96 12.77
C TRP A 118 -4.45 -0.03 11.69
N ARG A 119 -5.08 -1.16 12.08
CA ARG A 119 -5.62 -2.14 11.13
C ARG A 119 -6.75 -1.55 10.30
N VAL A 120 -7.68 -0.86 10.96
CA VAL A 120 -8.80 -0.17 10.31
C VAL A 120 -8.27 0.95 9.43
N ARG A 121 -7.33 1.75 9.94
CA ARG A 121 -6.66 2.81 9.18
C ARG A 121 -5.98 2.27 7.92
N PHE A 122 -5.25 1.15 8.03
CA PHE A 122 -4.61 0.50 6.89
C PHE A 122 -5.64 0.11 5.83
N VAL A 123 -6.72 -0.59 6.22
CA VAL A 123 -7.78 -1.02 5.28
C VAL A 123 -8.46 0.19 4.61
N LEU A 124 -8.84 1.21 5.38
CA LEU A 124 -9.46 2.42 4.85
C LEU A 124 -8.52 3.15 3.89
N PHE A 125 -7.23 3.22 4.21
CA PHE A 125 -6.27 3.90 3.35
C PHE A 125 -5.98 3.10 2.07
N CYS A 126 -5.83 1.77 2.15
CA CYS A 126 -5.78 0.91 0.95
C CYS A 126 -7.02 1.09 0.08
N THR A 127 -8.20 1.15 0.70
CA THR A 127 -9.47 1.37 0.00
C THR A 127 -9.49 2.73 -0.69
N ALA A 128 -9.04 3.80 -0.03
CA ALA A 128 -8.92 5.13 -0.63
C ALA A 128 -7.94 5.15 -1.81
N MET A 129 -6.81 4.44 -1.71
CA MET A 129 -5.86 4.30 -2.81
C MET A 129 -6.46 3.53 -3.99
N ALA A 130 -7.18 2.44 -3.73
CA ALA A 130 -7.88 1.69 -4.78
C ALA A 130 -9.00 2.51 -5.45
N LEU A 131 -9.76 3.27 -4.68
CA LEU A 131 -10.77 4.20 -5.22
C LEU A 131 -10.14 5.24 -6.14
N LEU A 132 -8.94 5.75 -5.81
CA LEU A 132 -8.21 6.71 -6.64
C LEU A 132 -7.69 6.09 -7.94
N GLU A 133 -7.15 4.88 -7.88
CA GLU A 133 -6.75 4.14 -9.08
C GLU A 133 -7.95 3.94 -10.00
N GLU A 134 -9.11 3.55 -9.46
CA GLU A 134 -10.32 3.37 -10.25
C GLU A 134 -10.87 4.65 -10.87
N VAL A 135 -10.61 5.81 -10.26
CA VAL A 135 -10.92 7.10 -10.90
C VAL A 135 -10.11 7.23 -12.18
N ILE A 136 -8.82 6.88 -12.16
CA ILE A 136 -7.94 6.93 -13.33
C ILE A 136 -8.41 5.91 -14.37
N THR A 137 -8.63 4.65 -13.97
CA THR A 137 -8.97 3.56 -14.89
C THR A 137 -10.34 3.75 -15.54
N THR A 138 -11.34 4.21 -14.78
CA THR A 138 -12.65 4.58 -15.33
C THR A 138 -12.56 5.79 -16.24
N THR A 139 -11.73 6.79 -15.90
CA THR A 139 -11.50 7.95 -16.77
C THR A 139 -10.86 7.53 -18.08
N MET A 140 -9.82 6.69 -18.05
CA MET A 140 -9.16 6.19 -19.26
C MET A 140 -10.14 5.43 -20.16
N THR A 141 -11.00 4.58 -19.58
CA THR A 141 -12.07 3.88 -20.32
C THR A 141 -13.05 4.85 -20.97
N ASN A 142 -13.46 5.91 -20.26
CA ASN A 142 -14.34 6.93 -20.83
C ASN A 142 -13.66 7.80 -21.91
N LEU A 143 -12.32 7.80 -21.98
CA LEU A 143 -11.57 8.46 -23.04
C LEU A 143 -11.37 7.59 -24.29
N ALA A 144 -11.97 6.39 -24.37
CA ALA A 144 -11.98 5.57 -25.59
C ALA A 144 -12.29 6.35 -26.89
N PRO A 145 -13.23 7.32 -26.92
CA PRO A 145 -13.48 8.16 -28.11
C PRO A 145 -12.28 8.97 -28.58
N VAL A 146 -11.40 9.40 -27.67
CA VAL A 146 -10.15 10.11 -28.00
C VAL A 146 -9.18 9.20 -28.75
N PHE A 147 -9.29 7.89 -28.57
CA PHE A 147 -8.45 6.87 -29.20
C PHE A 147 -9.09 6.24 -30.46
N GLY A 148 -10.27 6.71 -30.85
CA GLY A 148 -10.95 6.35 -32.11
C GLY A 148 -11.89 5.15 -32.02
N THR A 149 -12.43 4.84 -30.84
CA THR A 149 -13.40 3.76 -30.61
C THR A 149 -14.41 4.18 -29.54
N THR A 150 -15.38 3.34 -29.19
CA THR A 150 -16.31 3.63 -28.09
C THR A 150 -15.98 2.83 -26.83
N PRO A 151 -16.43 3.24 -25.64
CA PRO A 151 -16.21 2.48 -24.41
C PRO A 151 -16.87 1.08 -24.42
N GLU A 152 -17.91 0.87 -25.23
CA GLU A 152 -18.54 -0.44 -25.42
C GLU A 152 -17.63 -1.39 -26.23
N GLU A 153 -16.91 -0.85 -27.22
CA GLU A 153 -16.01 -1.61 -28.08
C GLU A 153 -14.66 -1.91 -27.42
N ALA A 154 -14.14 -0.95 -26.65
CA ALA A 154 -12.84 -1.01 -25.97
C ALA A 154 -12.94 -0.42 -24.56
N HIS A 155 -12.58 -1.22 -23.56
CA HIS A 155 -12.54 -0.81 -22.16
C HIS A 155 -11.41 -1.52 -21.42
N ILE A 156 -10.88 -0.85 -20.39
CA ILE A 156 -9.89 -1.44 -19.46
C ILE A 156 -10.46 -1.65 -18.06
N THR A 157 -11.71 -1.25 -17.83
CA THR A 157 -12.49 -1.60 -16.64
C THR A 157 -13.86 -2.15 -17.05
N ALA A 158 -14.56 -2.77 -16.11
CA ALA A 158 -15.80 -3.49 -16.35
C ALA A 158 -17.02 -2.59 -16.64
N SER A 159 -16.91 -1.27 -16.42
CA SER A 159 -18.00 -0.32 -16.74
C SER A 159 -17.45 1.10 -16.92
N THR A 160 -18.15 1.92 -17.69
CA THR A 160 -17.92 3.37 -17.79
C THR A 160 -18.38 4.15 -16.56
N ASN A 161 -19.25 3.54 -15.74
CA ASN A 161 -19.76 4.15 -14.53
C ASN A 161 -18.87 3.80 -13.33
N TYR A 162 -18.18 4.80 -12.78
CA TYR A 162 -17.28 4.65 -11.64
C TYR A 162 -17.92 3.91 -10.45
N LEU A 163 -19.15 4.24 -10.09
CA LEU A 163 -19.83 3.60 -8.95
C LEU A 163 -20.11 2.12 -9.23
N LYS A 164 -20.49 1.77 -10.47
CA LYS A 164 -20.67 0.35 -10.84
C LYS A 164 -19.36 -0.43 -10.70
N VAL A 165 -18.25 0.17 -11.13
CA VAL A 165 -16.93 -0.44 -11.04
C VAL A 165 -16.54 -0.70 -9.58
N VAL A 166 -16.55 0.33 -8.73
CA VAL A 166 -16.06 0.20 -7.35
C VAL A 166 -16.99 -0.66 -6.48
N CYS A 167 -18.30 -0.57 -6.66
CA CYS A 167 -19.27 -1.29 -5.83
C CYS A 167 -19.45 -2.75 -6.22
N PHE A 168 -19.19 -3.12 -7.48
CA PHE A 168 -19.50 -4.46 -7.95
C PHE A 168 -18.33 -5.20 -8.60
N HIS A 169 -17.25 -4.54 -9.03
CA HIS A 169 -16.19 -5.20 -9.80
C HIS A 169 -14.84 -5.25 -9.11
N SER A 170 -14.41 -4.15 -8.50
CA SER A 170 -13.02 -4.04 -8.03
C SER A 170 -12.91 -3.78 -6.55
N VAL A 171 -13.21 -2.56 -6.08
CA VAL A 171 -12.94 -2.13 -4.70
C VAL A 171 -13.66 -3.01 -3.68
N VAL A 172 -14.91 -3.40 -3.96
CA VAL A 172 -15.66 -4.35 -3.12
C VAL A 172 -14.91 -5.69 -2.92
N VAL A 173 -14.22 -6.16 -3.96
CA VAL A 173 -13.40 -7.39 -3.95
C VAL A 173 -12.06 -7.15 -3.27
N PHE A 174 -11.49 -5.94 -3.36
CA PHE A 174 -10.22 -5.59 -2.73
C PHE A 174 -10.32 -5.42 -1.22
N VAL A 175 -11.45 -4.95 -0.67
CA VAL A 175 -11.61 -4.75 0.78
C VAL A 175 -11.29 -6.00 1.61
N PRO A 176 -11.83 -7.20 1.34
CA PRO A 176 -11.44 -8.39 2.10
C PRO A 176 -9.96 -8.77 1.92
N MET A 177 -9.37 -8.49 0.76
CA MET A 177 -7.94 -8.68 0.51
C MET A 177 -7.10 -7.77 1.42
N PHE A 178 -7.52 -6.50 1.60
CA PHE A 178 -6.88 -5.57 2.51
C PHE A 178 -7.04 -5.99 3.98
N ILE A 179 -8.20 -6.56 4.35
CA ILE A 179 -8.43 -7.11 5.69
C ILE A 179 -7.48 -8.29 5.95
N ALA A 180 -7.30 -9.19 4.97
CA ALA A 180 -6.33 -10.27 5.06
C ALA A 180 -4.91 -9.73 5.28
N TRP A 181 -4.51 -8.69 4.54
CA TRP A 181 -3.22 -8.02 4.76
C TRP A 181 -3.09 -7.38 6.13
N ALA A 182 -4.12 -6.70 6.64
CA ALA A 182 -4.11 -6.14 7.99
C ALA A 182 -3.94 -7.24 9.06
N TRP A 183 -4.58 -8.40 8.86
CA TRP A 183 -4.42 -9.59 9.72
C TRP A 183 -3.00 -10.15 9.65
N MET A 184 -2.40 -10.27 8.46
CA MET A 184 -1.03 -10.76 8.27
C MET A 184 0.00 -9.81 8.89
N LEU A 185 -0.14 -8.51 8.64
CA LEU A 185 0.74 -7.47 9.20
C LEU A 185 0.65 -7.39 10.72
N SER A 186 -0.45 -7.88 11.31
CA SER A 186 -0.58 -7.95 12.76
C SER A 186 0.15 -9.13 13.41
N ARG A 187 0.62 -10.09 12.60
CA ARG A 187 1.39 -11.26 13.05
C ARG A 187 2.83 -11.23 12.59
N TRP A 188 3.08 -10.69 11.39
CA TRP A 188 4.38 -10.75 10.75
C TRP A 188 4.88 -9.38 10.31
N ASP A 189 6.18 -9.18 10.49
CA ASP A 189 6.87 -7.94 10.18
C ASP A 189 7.33 -7.89 8.71
N PHE A 190 6.35 -7.83 7.81
CA PHE A 190 6.60 -7.52 6.41
C PHE A 190 6.91 -6.03 6.26
N SER A 191 7.99 -5.73 5.57
CA SER A 191 8.32 -4.35 5.21
C SER A 191 7.38 -3.81 4.13
N PRO A 192 7.19 -2.48 4.03
CA PRO A 192 6.32 -1.90 3.01
C PRO A 192 6.68 -2.29 1.58
N LEU A 193 7.97 -2.44 1.25
CA LEU A 193 8.40 -2.90 -0.08
C LEU A 193 8.01 -4.34 -0.35
N LYS A 194 8.06 -5.22 0.66
CA LYS A 194 7.56 -6.60 0.53
C LYS A 194 6.05 -6.64 0.36
N VAL A 195 5.32 -5.79 1.09
CA VAL A 195 3.85 -5.67 0.92
C VAL A 195 3.51 -5.24 -0.49
N LEU A 196 4.19 -4.21 -1.03
CA LEU A 196 4.05 -3.79 -2.43
C LEU A 196 4.29 -4.96 -3.39
N LEU A 197 5.42 -5.65 -3.24
CA LEU A 197 5.79 -6.75 -4.13
C LEU A 197 4.77 -7.89 -4.09
N LEU A 198 4.43 -8.37 -2.89
CA LEU A 198 3.59 -9.56 -2.71
C LEU A 198 2.13 -9.29 -3.08
N PHE A 199 1.60 -8.11 -2.74
CA PHE A 199 0.26 -7.73 -3.20
C PHE A 199 0.24 -7.43 -4.70
N GLY A 200 1.32 -6.87 -5.25
CA GLY A 200 1.49 -6.74 -6.69
C GLY A 200 1.45 -8.08 -7.42
N ILE A 201 2.13 -9.11 -6.91
CA ILE A 201 2.06 -10.49 -7.45
C ILE A 201 0.64 -11.03 -7.34
N THR A 202 -0.04 -10.80 -6.21
CA THR A 202 -1.45 -11.18 -6.02
C THR A 202 -2.33 -10.59 -7.13
N GLY A 203 -2.13 -9.31 -7.43
CA GLY A 203 -2.81 -8.61 -8.50
C GLY A 203 -2.52 -9.18 -9.88
N CYS A 204 -1.25 -9.44 -10.22
CA CYS A 204 -0.89 -10.11 -11.47
C CYS A 204 -1.56 -11.47 -11.62
N MET A 205 -1.67 -12.25 -10.54
CA MET A 205 -2.37 -13.54 -10.56
C MET A 205 -3.87 -13.38 -10.77
N ALA A 206 -4.49 -12.37 -10.14
CA ALA A 206 -5.90 -12.06 -10.34
C ALA A 206 -6.18 -11.70 -11.81
N GLU A 207 -5.36 -10.83 -12.40
CA GLU A 207 -5.47 -10.47 -13.83
C GLU A 207 -5.23 -11.66 -14.76
N ALA A 208 -4.22 -12.48 -14.47
CA ALA A 208 -3.94 -13.69 -15.24
C ALA A 208 -5.07 -14.73 -15.17
N SER A 209 -5.87 -14.73 -14.11
CA SER A 209 -7.02 -15.63 -13.98
C SER A 209 -8.19 -15.24 -14.92
N ILE A 210 -8.25 -13.98 -15.32
CA ILE A 210 -9.23 -13.46 -16.30
C ILE A 210 -8.68 -13.61 -17.71
N ASN A 211 -7.43 -13.18 -17.92
CA ASN A 211 -6.72 -13.33 -19.18
C ASN A 211 -5.26 -13.74 -18.91
N PRO A 212 -4.87 -14.99 -19.20
CA PRO A 212 -3.52 -15.49 -18.94
C PRO A 212 -2.39 -14.64 -19.56
N THR A 213 -2.67 -13.95 -20.67
CA THR A 213 -1.67 -13.07 -21.31
C THR A 213 -1.35 -11.82 -20.49
N SER A 214 -2.23 -11.40 -19.57
CA SER A 214 -2.00 -10.28 -18.65
C SER A 214 -0.81 -10.52 -17.72
N LEU A 215 -0.44 -11.78 -17.46
CA LEU A 215 0.75 -12.12 -16.66
C LEU A 215 2.05 -11.56 -17.26
N ILE A 216 2.10 -11.43 -18.60
CA ILE A 216 3.26 -10.93 -19.33
C ILE A 216 3.44 -9.44 -19.06
N GLY A 217 2.35 -8.69 -18.83
CA GLY A 217 2.36 -7.23 -18.76
C GLY A 217 3.28 -6.63 -17.69
N GLY A 218 3.53 -7.32 -16.56
CA GLY A 218 4.44 -6.90 -15.48
C GLY A 218 4.03 -5.63 -14.72
N PHE A 219 3.45 -4.64 -15.40
CA PHE A 219 3.02 -3.35 -14.87
C PHE A 219 1.89 -3.49 -13.85
N TRP A 220 1.05 -4.52 -13.97
CA TRP A 220 0.02 -4.88 -13.00
C TRP A 220 0.58 -5.01 -11.58
N LEU A 221 1.82 -5.47 -11.44
CA LEU A 221 2.49 -5.55 -10.15
C LEU A 221 2.49 -4.18 -9.46
N PHE A 222 2.78 -3.11 -10.20
CA PHE A 222 2.77 -1.77 -9.69
C PHE A 222 1.36 -1.20 -9.54
N VAL A 223 0.42 -1.55 -10.43
CA VAL A 223 -0.99 -1.13 -10.29
C VAL A 223 -1.51 -1.53 -8.91
N TYR A 224 -1.44 -2.82 -8.58
CA TYR A 224 -1.92 -3.32 -7.29
C TYR A 224 -0.97 -2.96 -6.14
N GLY A 225 0.34 -3.13 -6.32
CA GLY A 225 1.33 -2.89 -5.27
C GLY A 225 1.30 -1.45 -4.74
N LEU A 226 1.07 -0.45 -5.59
CA LEU A 226 0.97 0.94 -5.18
C LEU A 226 -0.27 1.24 -4.33
N MET A 227 -1.36 0.48 -4.48
CA MET A 227 -2.56 0.63 -3.65
C MET A 227 -2.25 0.41 -2.17
N VAL A 228 -1.31 -0.48 -1.85
CA VAL A 228 -1.02 -0.92 -0.47
C VAL A 228 0.31 -0.41 0.09
N TYR A 229 1.23 0.08 -0.75
CA TYR A 229 2.56 0.50 -0.30
C TYR A 229 2.54 1.66 0.70
N LEU A 230 1.84 2.74 0.34
CA LEU A 230 1.76 3.92 1.20
C LEU A 230 0.96 3.63 2.49
N PRO A 231 -0.17 2.90 2.45
CA PRO A 231 -0.82 2.37 3.64
C PRO A 231 0.09 1.52 4.53
N ALA A 232 0.88 0.62 3.96
CA ALA A 232 1.82 -0.23 4.70
C ALA A 232 2.87 0.59 5.46
N CYS A 233 3.23 1.78 4.96
CA CYS A 233 4.12 2.70 5.67
C CYS A 233 3.49 3.29 6.95
N THR A 234 2.18 3.21 7.14
CA THR A 234 1.46 3.71 8.33
C THR A 234 1.32 2.69 9.46
N VAL A 235 1.80 1.46 9.25
CA VAL A 235 1.74 0.37 10.23
C VAL A 235 2.78 0.63 11.34
N PRO A 236 2.40 0.55 12.63
CA PRO A 236 3.32 0.79 13.74
C PRO A 236 4.48 -0.21 13.77
N GLY A 237 5.71 0.28 13.96
CA GLY A 237 6.91 -0.56 13.99
C GLY A 237 7.14 -1.29 15.32
N ASP A 238 6.55 -0.80 16.41
CA ASP A 238 6.65 -1.32 17.78
C ASP A 238 5.60 -2.39 18.11
N ARG A 239 4.79 -2.80 17.13
CA ARG A 239 3.78 -3.85 17.31
C ARG A 239 4.44 -5.21 17.60
N PRO A 240 3.77 -6.10 18.38
CA PRO A 240 4.26 -7.45 18.61
C PRO A 240 4.07 -8.30 17.34
N ALA A 241 5.03 -8.25 16.41
CA ALA A 241 5.04 -9.02 15.17
C ALA A 241 6.34 -9.83 15.02
N GLU A 242 6.22 -11.06 14.54
CA GLU A 242 7.37 -11.94 14.29
C GLU A 242 8.00 -11.68 12.91
N SER A 243 9.26 -12.03 12.74
CA SER A 243 9.86 -12.01 11.39
C SER A 243 9.20 -13.05 10.47
N PRO A 244 8.85 -12.69 9.22
CA PRO A 244 8.20 -13.63 8.31
C PRO A 244 9.13 -14.78 7.93
N ARG A 245 8.62 -16.01 8.07
CA ARG A 245 9.26 -17.25 7.58
C ARG A 245 8.98 -17.42 6.09
N TRP A 246 9.74 -18.29 5.43
CA TRP A 246 9.62 -18.47 3.99
C TRP A 246 8.22 -18.88 3.54
N TRP A 247 7.48 -19.70 4.31
CA TRP A 247 6.11 -20.10 4.02
C TRP A 247 5.08 -18.95 4.12
N HIS A 248 5.41 -17.86 4.82
CA HIS A 248 4.52 -16.70 4.93
C HIS A 248 4.49 -15.89 3.63
N TYR A 249 5.50 -15.99 2.76
CA TYR A 249 5.53 -15.30 1.47
C TYR A 249 4.50 -15.86 0.47
N PRO A 250 4.43 -17.19 0.19
CA PRO A 250 3.37 -17.73 -0.64
C PRO A 250 1.99 -17.56 0.02
N LEU A 251 1.89 -17.68 1.35
CA LEU A 251 0.65 -17.37 2.07
C LEU A 251 0.19 -15.93 1.83
N ALA A 252 1.11 -14.97 1.83
CA ALA A 252 0.80 -13.56 1.61
C ALA A 252 0.30 -13.23 0.20
N VAL A 253 0.54 -14.12 -0.77
CA VAL A 253 0.01 -14.03 -2.13
C VAL A 253 -1.35 -14.71 -2.24
N VAL A 254 -1.51 -15.89 -1.64
CA VAL A 254 -2.72 -16.72 -1.80
C VAL A 254 -3.86 -16.30 -0.88
N LEU A 255 -3.56 -15.93 0.37
CA LEU A 255 -4.58 -15.61 1.36
C LEU A 255 -5.50 -14.44 0.95
N PRO A 256 -5.00 -13.33 0.35
CA PRO A 256 -5.88 -12.28 -0.13
C PRO A 256 -6.87 -12.80 -1.21
N LEU A 257 -6.43 -13.65 -2.14
CA LEU A 257 -7.32 -14.24 -3.15
C LEU A 257 -8.43 -15.08 -2.49
N ILE A 258 -8.08 -15.89 -1.49
CA ILE A 258 -9.05 -16.68 -0.72
C ILE A 258 -10.05 -15.76 0.00
N ALA A 259 -9.56 -14.66 0.59
CA ALA A 259 -10.41 -13.70 1.30
C ALA A 259 -11.42 -13.01 0.38
N ALA A 260 -11.11 -12.86 -0.91
CA ALA A 260 -12.02 -12.30 -1.91
C ALA A 260 -13.18 -13.23 -2.32
N ILE A 261 -13.00 -14.56 -2.23
CA ILE A 261 -13.99 -15.56 -2.70
C ILE A 261 -15.38 -15.35 -2.10
N PRO A 262 -15.56 -15.14 -0.78
CA PRO A 262 -16.90 -14.96 -0.19
C PRO A 262 -17.65 -13.72 -0.68
N VAL A 263 -16.96 -12.72 -1.21
CA VAL A 263 -17.60 -11.49 -1.72
C VAL A 263 -18.22 -11.70 -3.09
N VAL A 264 -17.70 -12.64 -3.89
CA VAL A 264 -18.20 -12.95 -5.24
C VAL A 264 -19.71 -13.28 -5.25
N PRO A 265 -20.23 -14.24 -4.46
CA PRO A 265 -21.67 -14.54 -4.46
C PRO A 265 -22.50 -13.36 -3.94
N VAL A 266 -22.00 -12.59 -2.97
CA VAL A 266 -22.70 -11.40 -2.44
C VAL A 266 -22.88 -10.35 -3.53
N VAL A 267 -21.83 -10.07 -4.29
CA VAL A 267 -21.85 -9.14 -5.43
C VAL A 267 -22.81 -9.63 -6.52
N ILE A 268 -22.80 -10.92 -6.85
CA ILE A 268 -23.71 -11.50 -7.85
C ILE A 268 -25.17 -11.31 -7.42
N LEU A 269 -25.51 -11.65 -6.18
CA LEU A 269 -26.86 -11.50 -5.65
C LEU A 269 -27.29 -10.03 -5.62
N LEU A 270 -26.42 -9.11 -5.18
CA LEU A 270 -26.72 -7.68 -5.16
C LEU A 270 -26.98 -7.12 -6.56
N ARG A 271 -26.22 -7.55 -7.57
CA ARG A 271 -26.46 -7.15 -8.98
C ARG A 271 -27.82 -7.61 -9.47
N GLN A 272 -28.17 -8.86 -9.19
CA GLN A 272 -29.47 -9.45 -9.58
C GLN A 272 -30.62 -8.70 -8.89
N CYS A 273 -30.50 -8.40 -7.60
CA CYS A 273 -31.52 -7.66 -6.86
C CYS A 273 -31.68 -6.21 -7.35
N LEU A 274 -30.61 -5.58 -7.82
CA LEU A 274 -30.60 -4.17 -8.22
C LEU A 274 -30.76 -3.95 -9.74
N GLY A 275 -30.88 -5.02 -10.54
CA GLY A 275 -31.03 -4.94 -12.00
C GLY A 275 -29.85 -4.24 -12.70
N VAL A 276 -28.63 -4.37 -12.17
CA VAL A 276 -27.46 -3.64 -12.68
C VAL A 276 -26.81 -4.41 -13.83
N GLU A 277 -27.06 -3.96 -15.06
CA GLU A 277 -26.36 -4.44 -16.26
C GLU A 277 -24.98 -3.76 -16.43
N LEU A 278 -24.04 -4.53 -16.99
CA LEU A 278 -22.64 -4.20 -17.25
C LEU A 278 -22.49 -3.13 -18.33
N PHE A 279 -23.22 -3.33 -19.44
CA PHE A 279 -23.41 -2.45 -20.59
C PHE A 279 -24.83 -2.66 -21.12
N PRO A 280 -25.54 -1.62 -21.62
CA PRO A 280 -26.80 -1.84 -22.32
C PRO A 280 -26.53 -2.65 -23.60
N GLY A 281 -27.00 -3.90 -23.66
CA GLY A 281 -27.02 -4.70 -24.90
C GLY A 281 -26.04 -5.88 -25.02
N THR A 282 -25.60 -6.52 -23.93
CA THR A 282 -25.07 -7.90 -23.99
C THR A 282 -26.09 -8.91 -23.50
#